data_AF-A0A1E4HYL2-F1
#
_entry.id   AF-A0A1E4HYL2-F1
#
_cell.length_a   1.000
_cell.length_b   1.000
_cell.length_c   1.000
_cell.angle_alpha   90.00
_cell.angle_beta   90.00
_cell.angle_gamma   90.00
#
_symmetry.space_group_name_H-M   'P 1'
#
loop_
_entity.id
_entity.type
_entity.pdbx_description
1 polymer ?
#
loop_
_entity_poly.entity_id
_entity_poly.type
_entity_poly.pdbx_seq_one_letter_code
_entity_poly.pdbx_strand_id
1 'polypeptide(L)'
;MADGTSLDEPMVARWGTEHPAAPLVMALHGNGTSEHSLIELSPWLPYGPVAYVSVRAPLAVGKGYEWFPLVDGTPDADALAATCAWLLRWLDTEGDPERPVLLLGFREGVAMAGALMLAAPHRFAGAALLYGALPFDARVPMPRAALAGMPVFLAHGSDDVRTSPELLARTWDWLARHSGAPVWAEREPGGDQLAGKVVGDLGTWLGDRLDWVHAHGENPLADGDEPAWPTLPGGRLRPRAGEPPEATTGVPQHQTSQNGPADLADALWARLSTLDGVSTGPTKVGVEGTRALMLDRAASTAPDDAFVLPDDGEFAHQHPAPDHSLHVTLPAELAYDAVGKGWAVPHPLAGVRVSPGMVLVPGPRDAAELETVAGIVAAAHRHASGRE
;
A
#
# COMPACT_ATOMS: atom_id res chain seq x y z
N MET A 1 -32.89 23.53 14.45
CA MET A 1 -32.58 23.03 15.81
C MET A 1 -31.40 22.10 15.63
N ALA A 2 -30.18 22.65 15.66
CA ALA A 2 -28.95 21.88 15.70
C ALA A 2 -28.71 21.58 17.17
N ASP A 3 -28.94 20.33 17.57
CA ASP A 3 -28.67 19.85 18.92
C ASP A 3 -28.17 18.42 18.77
N GLY A 4 -26.90 18.15 19.13
CA GLY A 4 -26.47 16.78 19.38
C GLY A 4 -25.05 16.33 19.00
N THR A 5 -24.16 17.11 18.38
CA THR A 5 -22.75 16.69 18.20
C THR A 5 -21.89 17.16 19.38
N SER A 6 -22.06 16.54 20.55
CA SER A 6 -21.02 16.60 21.58
C SER A 6 -19.93 15.61 21.21
N LEU A 7 -18.78 16.10 20.74
CA LEU A 7 -17.59 15.28 20.48
C LEU A 7 -16.86 15.01 21.82
N ASP A 8 -17.51 14.25 22.68
CA ASP A 8 -16.94 13.70 23.92
C ASP A 8 -15.99 12.52 23.61
N GLU A 9 -15.46 11.86 24.64
CA GLU A 9 -14.66 10.64 24.46
C GLU A 9 -15.47 9.55 23.73
N PRO A 10 -14.91 8.88 22.71
CA PRO A 10 -15.65 7.86 21.96
C PRO A 10 -16.04 6.67 22.82
N MET A 11 -17.22 6.10 22.54
CA MET A 11 -17.53 4.74 22.96
C MET A 11 -16.70 3.77 22.11
N VAL A 12 -15.99 2.85 22.77
CA VAL A 12 -15.05 1.95 22.10
C VAL A 12 -15.13 0.55 22.70
N ALA A 13 -15.33 -0.44 21.84
CA ALA A 13 -15.19 -1.85 22.21
C ALA A 13 -13.75 -2.31 22.01
N ARG A 14 -13.24 -3.14 22.92
CA ARG A 14 -11.83 -3.56 22.96
C ARG A 14 -11.68 -5.08 23.05
N TRP A 15 -10.64 -5.59 22.41
CA TRP A 15 -10.18 -6.97 22.59
C TRP A 15 -8.67 -7.08 22.26
N GLY A 16 -8.07 -8.23 22.54
CA GLY A 16 -6.62 -8.43 22.40
C GLY A 16 -5.84 -8.03 23.64
N THR A 17 -4.58 -7.63 23.47
CA THR A 17 -3.73 -7.19 24.58
C THR A 17 -4.03 -5.76 25.02
N GLU A 18 -3.80 -5.45 26.29
CA GLU A 18 -3.92 -4.09 26.86
C GLU A 18 -2.56 -3.39 26.98
N HIS A 19 -1.47 -4.01 26.51
CA HIS A 19 -0.13 -3.42 26.63
C HIS A 19 -0.03 -2.10 25.81
N PRO A 20 0.40 -0.98 26.41
CA PRO A 20 0.36 0.34 25.77
C PRO A 20 1.27 0.48 24.54
N ALA A 21 2.37 -0.29 24.50
CA ALA A 21 3.30 -0.33 23.37
C ALA A 21 2.92 -1.32 22.25
N ALA A 22 1.90 -2.18 22.45
CA ALA A 22 1.52 -3.16 21.44
C ALA A 22 0.99 -2.45 20.18
N PRO A 23 1.14 -2.98 18.96
CA PRO A 23 0.40 -2.50 17.80
C PRO A 23 -1.11 -2.40 18.08
N LEU A 24 -1.75 -1.37 17.55
CA LEU A 24 -3.20 -1.14 17.65
C LEU A 24 -3.84 -1.31 16.28
N VAL A 25 -4.90 -2.11 16.20
CA VAL A 25 -5.79 -2.12 15.04
C VAL A 25 -7.07 -1.36 15.40
N MET A 26 -7.28 -0.22 14.76
CA MET A 26 -8.47 0.62 14.92
C MET A 26 -9.51 0.30 13.84
N ALA A 27 -10.59 -0.33 14.28
CA ALA A 27 -11.71 -0.72 13.45
C ALA A 27 -12.79 0.38 13.38
N LEU A 28 -13.23 0.68 12.16
CA LEU A 28 -14.21 1.71 11.82
C LEU A 28 -15.39 1.05 11.11
N HIS A 29 -16.54 1.01 11.77
CA HIS A 29 -17.73 0.29 11.30
C HIS A 29 -18.47 1.00 10.15
N GLY A 30 -19.42 0.32 9.53
CA GLY A 30 -20.27 0.89 8.46
C GLY A 30 -21.42 1.74 9.00
N ASN A 31 -22.14 2.42 8.11
CA ASN A 31 -23.27 3.27 8.48
C ASN A 31 -24.44 2.47 9.09
N GLY A 32 -25.09 3.03 10.11
CA GLY A 32 -26.24 2.43 10.77
C GLY A 32 -25.90 1.24 11.68
N THR A 33 -24.62 1.01 11.98
CA THR A 33 -24.16 -0.06 12.89
C THR A 33 -23.52 0.52 14.16
N SER A 34 -22.65 -0.23 14.85
CA SER A 34 -22.01 0.21 16.10
C SER A 34 -20.60 -0.36 16.25
N GLU A 35 -19.91 0.02 17.33
CA GLU A 35 -18.61 -0.52 17.74
C GLU A 35 -18.60 -2.04 17.93
N HIS A 36 -19.75 -2.68 18.11
CA HIS A 36 -19.82 -4.14 18.27
C HIS A 36 -19.74 -4.91 16.94
N SER A 37 -19.93 -4.24 15.80
CA SER A 37 -20.18 -4.92 14.53
C SER A 37 -18.94 -5.58 13.90
N LEU A 38 -17.75 -5.08 14.20
CA LEU A 38 -16.50 -5.69 13.68
C LEU A 38 -15.86 -6.68 14.66
N ILE A 39 -16.39 -6.79 15.90
CA ILE A 39 -15.95 -7.81 16.86
C ILE A 39 -16.23 -9.22 16.31
N GLU A 40 -17.24 -9.38 15.45
CA GLU A 40 -17.55 -10.66 14.82
C GLU A 40 -16.40 -11.20 13.95
N LEU A 41 -15.46 -10.34 13.52
CA LEU A 41 -14.25 -10.75 12.82
C LEU A 41 -13.14 -11.25 13.76
N SER A 42 -13.21 -10.94 15.06
CA SER A 42 -12.16 -11.24 16.03
C SER A 42 -11.67 -12.69 16.00
N PRO A 43 -12.51 -13.72 15.74
CA PRO A 43 -12.04 -15.10 15.70
C PRO A 43 -10.98 -15.38 14.61
N TRP A 44 -10.93 -14.53 13.58
CA TRP A 44 -10.11 -14.68 12.38
C TRP A 44 -8.93 -13.71 12.32
N LEU A 45 -8.85 -12.78 13.26
CA LEU A 45 -7.78 -11.80 13.33
C LEU A 45 -6.61 -12.34 14.19
N PRO A 46 -5.38 -11.84 13.99
CA PRO A 46 -4.22 -12.25 14.77
C PRO A 46 -4.43 -12.13 16.30
N TYR A 47 -4.09 -13.18 17.04
CA TYR A 47 -4.19 -13.24 18.52
C TYR A 47 -2.88 -12.90 19.25
N GLY A 48 -1.85 -12.44 18.54
CA GLY A 48 -0.54 -12.08 19.08
C GLY A 48 -0.56 -10.87 20.02
N PRO A 49 0.59 -10.21 20.29
CA PRO A 49 0.65 -9.01 21.12
C PRO A 49 0.10 -7.79 20.36
N VAL A 50 -1.17 -7.83 19.99
CA VAL A 50 -1.90 -6.80 19.25
C VAL A 50 -3.17 -6.42 20.01
N ALA A 51 -3.42 -5.12 20.11
CA ALA A 51 -4.62 -4.56 20.69
C ALA A 51 -5.60 -4.21 19.57
N TYR A 52 -6.88 -4.35 19.84
CA TYR A 52 -7.93 -3.97 18.93
C TYR A 52 -8.91 -3.03 19.61
N VAL A 53 -9.27 -1.97 18.89
CA VAL A 53 -10.34 -1.05 19.26
C VAL A 53 -11.33 -0.99 18.11
N SER A 54 -12.62 -1.03 18.41
CA SER A 54 -13.67 -0.71 17.46
C SER A 54 -14.38 0.52 17.97
N VAL A 55 -14.37 1.60 17.19
CA VAL A 55 -14.81 2.93 17.62
C VAL A 55 -16.22 3.19 17.11
N ARG A 56 -17.09 3.68 17.99
CA ARG A 56 -18.44 4.10 17.62
C ARG A 56 -18.41 5.46 16.93
N ALA A 57 -19.10 5.57 15.80
CA ALA A 57 -19.28 6.83 15.10
C ALA A 57 -20.12 7.83 15.92
N PRO A 58 -19.89 9.17 15.79
CA PRO A 58 -20.48 10.15 16.71
C PRO A 58 -21.96 10.48 16.44
N LEU A 59 -22.48 10.20 15.24
CA LEU A 59 -23.85 10.59 14.86
C LEU A 59 -24.82 9.43 15.08
N ALA A 60 -25.78 9.59 15.99
CA ALA A 60 -26.83 8.59 16.19
C ALA A 60 -27.88 8.67 15.07
N VAL A 61 -28.11 7.55 14.38
CA VAL A 61 -29.10 7.45 13.29
C VAL A 61 -29.93 6.17 13.46
N GLY A 62 -31.23 6.35 13.69
CA GLY A 62 -32.15 5.25 13.95
C GLY A 62 -31.73 4.44 15.18
N LYS A 63 -31.24 3.21 14.95
CA LYS A 63 -30.73 2.31 16.01
C LYS A 63 -29.20 2.16 16.01
N GLY A 64 -28.50 2.83 15.10
CA GLY A 64 -27.05 2.74 14.94
C GLY A 64 -26.40 4.11 14.83
N TYR A 65 -25.21 4.13 14.24
CA TYR A 65 -24.36 5.31 14.19
C TYR A 65 -23.75 5.51 12.80
N GLU A 66 -23.46 6.77 12.46
CA GLU A 66 -22.84 7.19 11.20
C GLU A 66 -21.68 8.16 11.45
N TRP A 67 -20.68 8.14 10.58
CA TRP A 67 -19.44 8.91 10.71
C TRP A 67 -19.59 10.38 10.32
N PHE A 68 -20.44 10.64 9.33
CA PHE A 68 -20.72 11.94 8.76
C PHE A 68 -22.09 11.89 8.06
N PRO A 69 -22.83 13.00 7.95
CA PRO A 69 -23.98 13.06 7.09
C PRO A 69 -23.56 13.06 5.61
N LEU A 70 -24.47 12.66 4.72
CA LEU A 70 -24.30 12.81 3.27
C LEU A 70 -25.01 14.06 2.76
N VAL A 71 -24.39 14.76 1.82
CA VAL A 71 -24.95 15.87 1.04
C VAL A 71 -24.93 15.44 -0.42
N ASP A 72 -26.12 15.25 -1.01
CA ASP A 72 -26.29 14.77 -2.39
C ASP A 72 -25.52 13.47 -2.71
N GLY A 73 -25.40 12.59 -1.72
CA GLY A 73 -24.71 11.28 -1.84
C GLY A 73 -23.20 11.32 -1.58
N THR A 74 -22.63 12.50 -1.31
CA THR A 74 -21.22 12.69 -0.96
C THR A 74 -21.07 12.93 0.54
N PRO A 75 -20.00 12.47 1.21
CA PRO A 75 -19.72 12.85 2.60
C PRO A 75 -19.72 14.37 2.78
N ASP A 76 -20.42 14.86 3.80
CA ASP A 76 -20.28 16.26 4.22
C ASP A 76 -18.84 16.51 4.64
N ALA A 77 -18.16 17.37 3.89
CA ALA A 77 -16.72 17.58 4.02
C ALA A 77 -16.33 18.19 5.38
N ASP A 78 -17.14 19.09 5.94
CA ASP A 78 -16.83 19.75 7.21
C ASP A 78 -17.06 18.80 8.38
N ALA A 79 -18.13 18.01 8.33
CA ALA A 79 -18.39 16.97 9.32
C ALA A 79 -17.34 15.85 9.26
N LEU A 80 -16.96 15.38 8.07
CA LEU A 80 -15.90 14.39 7.87
C LEU A 80 -14.57 14.88 8.46
N ALA A 81 -14.18 16.12 8.16
CA ALA A 81 -12.96 16.72 8.69
C ALA A 81 -13.00 16.87 10.23
N ALA A 82 -14.14 17.28 10.79
CA ALA A 82 -14.32 17.40 12.24
C ALA A 82 -14.23 16.04 12.96
N THR A 83 -14.87 15.00 12.41
CA THR A 83 -14.81 13.63 12.93
C THR A 83 -13.40 13.05 12.83
N CYS A 84 -12.71 13.28 11.71
CA CYS A 84 -11.30 12.89 11.52
C CYS A 84 -10.38 13.53 12.58
N ALA A 85 -10.49 14.85 12.78
CA ALA A 85 -9.71 15.56 13.78
C ALA A 85 -10.02 15.10 15.21
N TRP A 86 -11.27 14.73 15.50
CA TRP A 86 -11.66 14.18 16.80
C TRP A 86 -11.06 12.79 17.04
N LEU A 87 -11.11 11.89 16.06
CA LEU A 87 -10.48 10.57 16.17
C LEU A 87 -8.97 10.67 16.36
N LEU A 88 -8.28 11.54 15.63
CA LEU A 88 -6.82 11.72 15.79
C LEU A 88 -6.46 12.22 17.19
N ARG A 89 -7.20 13.20 17.74
CA ARG A 89 -6.98 13.68 19.11
C ARG A 89 -7.25 12.62 20.16
N TRP A 90 -8.28 11.78 19.95
CA TRP A 90 -8.53 10.67 20.85
C TRP A 90 -7.45 9.61 20.74
N LEU A 91 -6.98 9.29 19.53
CA LEU A 91 -5.92 8.31 19.30
C LEU A 91 -4.60 8.69 20.00
N ASP A 92 -4.31 9.99 20.16
CA ASP A 92 -3.17 10.49 20.96
C ASP A 92 -3.23 10.08 22.44
N THR A 93 -4.38 9.58 22.92
CA THR A 93 -4.59 9.10 24.29
C THR A 93 -4.53 7.58 24.43
N GLU A 94 -4.46 6.83 23.32
CA GLU A 94 -4.59 5.37 23.29
C GLU A 94 -3.23 4.64 23.36
N GLY A 95 -2.51 4.82 24.47
CA GLY A 95 -1.25 4.12 24.74
C GLY A 95 -0.01 4.91 24.36
N ASP A 96 1.07 4.22 23.99
CA ASP A 96 2.33 4.88 23.64
C ASP A 96 2.20 5.66 22.31
N PRO A 97 2.66 6.92 22.22
CA PRO A 97 2.54 7.73 21.00
C PRO A 97 3.20 7.13 19.76
N GLU A 98 4.25 6.32 19.97
CA GLU A 98 5.03 5.65 18.92
C GLU A 98 4.50 4.25 18.59
N ARG A 99 3.39 3.81 19.21
CA ARG A 99 2.83 2.50 18.91
C ARG A 99 2.36 2.45 17.44
N PRO A 100 2.64 1.36 16.71
CA PRO A 100 2.06 1.14 15.40
C PRO A 100 0.54 1.16 15.44
N VAL A 101 -0.10 1.90 14.52
CA VAL A 101 -1.56 1.92 14.39
C VAL A 101 -1.97 1.50 12.98
N LEU A 102 -2.77 0.45 12.86
CA LEU A 102 -3.39 0.03 11.60
C LEU A 102 -4.87 0.37 11.59
N LEU A 103 -5.40 0.71 10.42
CA LEU A 103 -6.82 0.97 10.21
C LEU A 103 -7.54 -0.27 9.66
N LEU A 104 -8.77 -0.51 10.11
CA LEU A 104 -9.68 -1.51 9.56
C LEU A 104 -11.04 -0.86 9.28
N GLY A 105 -11.26 -0.42 8.05
CA GLY A 105 -12.50 0.25 7.63
C GLY A 105 -13.48 -0.70 6.95
N PHE A 106 -14.75 -0.66 7.33
CA PHE A 106 -15.83 -1.37 6.64
C PHE A 106 -16.92 -0.41 6.17
N ARG A 107 -17.32 -0.49 4.88
CA ARG A 107 -18.32 0.40 4.25
C ARG A 107 -18.03 1.88 4.49
N GLU A 108 -18.91 2.61 5.19
CA GLU A 108 -18.70 4.03 5.54
C GLU A 108 -17.39 4.25 6.32
N GLY A 109 -16.96 3.28 7.11
CA GLY A 109 -15.66 3.30 7.78
C GLY A 109 -14.46 3.33 6.83
N VAL A 110 -14.60 2.90 5.56
CA VAL A 110 -13.56 3.04 4.52
C VAL A 110 -13.36 4.51 4.16
N ALA A 111 -14.43 5.30 4.07
CA ALA A 111 -14.32 6.73 3.81
C ALA A 111 -13.64 7.45 4.98
N MET A 112 -13.97 7.07 6.22
CA MET A 112 -13.32 7.59 7.42
C MET A 112 -11.84 7.20 7.50
N ALA A 113 -11.51 5.93 7.25
CA ALA A 113 -10.13 5.46 7.18
C ALA A 113 -9.34 6.20 6.09
N GLY A 114 -9.95 6.41 4.91
CA GLY A 114 -9.39 7.21 3.82
C GLY A 114 -9.06 8.64 4.25
N ALA A 115 -9.98 9.31 4.95
CA ALA A 115 -9.76 10.65 5.46
C ALA A 115 -8.63 10.70 6.51
N LEU A 116 -8.53 9.71 7.40
CA LEU A 116 -7.47 9.60 8.39
C LEU A 116 -6.10 9.40 7.73
N MET A 117 -5.97 8.42 6.82
CA MET A 117 -4.73 8.15 6.09
C MET A 117 -4.21 9.38 5.35
N LEU A 118 -5.10 10.15 4.71
CA LEU A 118 -4.73 11.32 3.94
C LEU A 118 -4.44 12.56 4.81
N ALA A 119 -5.11 12.68 5.96
CA ALA A 119 -4.89 13.79 6.89
C ALA A 119 -3.60 13.63 7.71
N ALA A 120 -3.24 12.40 8.07
CA ALA A 120 -2.09 12.11 8.92
C ALA A 120 -1.41 10.78 8.53
N PRO A 121 -0.82 10.68 7.31
CA PRO A 121 -0.27 9.42 6.80
C PRO A 121 0.81 8.83 7.72
N HIS A 122 1.62 9.67 8.35
CA HIS A 122 2.67 9.27 9.30
C HIS A 122 2.14 8.55 10.56
N ARG A 123 0.84 8.61 10.84
CA ARG A 123 0.23 8.00 12.03
C ARG A 123 -0.14 6.54 11.83
N PHE A 124 -0.13 6.05 10.59
CA PHE A 124 -0.70 4.74 10.27
C PHE A 124 0.32 3.82 9.62
N ALA A 125 0.44 2.63 10.20
CA ALA A 125 1.30 1.54 9.76
C ALA A 125 0.74 0.75 8.57
N GLY A 126 -0.51 1.01 8.19
CA GLY A 126 -1.23 0.34 7.12
C GLY A 126 -2.74 0.41 7.30
N ALA A 127 -3.48 -0.01 6.26
CA ALA A 127 -4.94 -0.03 6.31
C ALA A 127 -5.55 -1.20 5.57
N ALA A 128 -6.60 -1.79 6.16
CA ALA A 128 -7.50 -2.71 5.50
C ALA A 128 -8.84 -2.01 5.20
N LEU A 129 -9.22 -1.97 3.94
CA LEU A 129 -10.39 -1.26 3.42
C LEU A 129 -11.36 -2.26 2.79
N LEU A 130 -12.52 -2.43 3.42
CA LEU A 130 -13.46 -3.49 3.09
C LEU A 130 -14.81 -2.93 2.63
N TYR A 131 -15.22 -3.27 1.41
CA TYR A 131 -16.59 -3.11 0.89
C TYR A 131 -17.12 -1.67 1.00
N GLY A 132 -16.23 -0.70 0.77
CA GLY A 132 -16.54 0.73 0.84
C GLY A 132 -15.66 1.52 -0.11
N ALA A 133 -15.90 2.83 -0.19
CA ALA A 133 -15.16 3.72 -1.06
C ALA A 133 -14.45 4.82 -0.27
N LEU A 134 -13.35 5.31 -0.84
CA LEU A 134 -12.64 6.49 -0.34
C LEU A 134 -13.52 7.76 -0.44
N PRO A 135 -13.25 8.81 0.36
CA PRO A 135 -14.11 9.99 0.48
C PRO A 135 -13.89 10.97 -0.69
N PHE A 136 -14.10 10.48 -1.91
CA PHE A 136 -14.05 11.33 -3.10
C PHE A 136 -15.06 12.46 -3.01
N ASP A 137 -14.69 13.60 -3.59
CA ASP A 137 -15.53 14.81 -3.71
C ASP A 137 -15.88 15.46 -2.34
N ALA A 138 -15.37 14.92 -1.22
CA ALA A 138 -15.54 15.46 0.14
C ALA A 138 -14.44 16.45 0.55
N ARG A 139 -13.82 17.15 -0.41
CA ARG A 139 -12.70 18.10 -0.22
C ARG A 139 -11.47 17.52 0.51
N VAL A 140 -11.29 16.20 0.49
CA VAL A 140 -10.06 15.55 0.98
C VAL A 140 -9.02 15.54 -0.14
N PRO A 141 -7.83 16.15 0.03
CA PRO A 141 -6.77 16.09 -0.99
C PRO A 141 -6.28 14.66 -1.22
N MET A 142 -6.20 14.24 -2.48
CA MET A 142 -5.75 12.90 -2.89
C MET A 142 -4.61 12.98 -3.93
N PRO A 143 -3.47 13.64 -3.61
CA PRO A 143 -2.39 13.78 -4.56
C PRO A 143 -1.76 12.43 -4.91
N ARG A 144 -1.02 12.40 -6.02
CA ARG A 144 -0.22 11.23 -6.38
C ARG A 144 0.80 10.91 -5.28
N ALA A 145 1.04 9.63 -5.03
CA ALA A 145 1.97 9.12 -4.02
C ALA A 145 1.69 9.57 -2.58
N ALA A 146 0.46 10.02 -2.28
CA ALA A 146 0.06 10.45 -0.94
C ALA A 146 0.23 9.37 0.15
N LEU A 147 0.21 8.09 -0.25
CA LEU A 147 0.31 6.92 0.62
C LEU A 147 1.59 6.11 0.32
N ALA A 148 2.62 6.73 -0.24
CA ALA A 148 3.90 6.08 -0.49
C ALA A 148 4.42 5.39 0.77
N GLY A 149 4.70 4.09 0.67
CA GLY A 149 5.21 3.29 1.78
C GLY A 149 4.14 2.80 2.78
N MET A 150 2.87 3.19 2.67
CA MET A 150 1.79 2.70 3.55
C MET A 150 1.07 1.49 2.91
N PRO A 151 1.23 0.26 3.43
CA PRO A 151 0.59 -0.90 2.84
C PRO A 151 -0.93 -0.86 3.02
N VAL A 152 -1.65 -1.24 1.95
CA VAL A 152 -3.12 -1.25 1.93
C VAL A 152 -3.64 -2.60 1.45
N PHE A 153 -4.51 -3.21 2.24
CA PHE A 153 -5.37 -4.32 1.83
C PHE A 153 -6.73 -3.77 1.39
N LEU A 154 -7.17 -4.10 0.18
CA LEU A 154 -8.45 -3.66 -0.38
C LEU A 154 -9.30 -4.86 -0.78
N ALA A 155 -10.54 -4.91 -0.30
CA ALA A 155 -11.50 -5.90 -0.76
C ALA A 155 -12.82 -5.25 -1.14
N HIS A 156 -13.36 -5.61 -2.31
CA HIS A 156 -14.70 -5.22 -2.73
C HIS A 156 -15.57 -6.45 -3.01
N GLY A 157 -16.84 -6.36 -2.63
CA GLY A 157 -17.87 -7.25 -3.15
C GLY A 157 -18.17 -6.92 -4.61
N SER A 158 -18.11 -7.88 -5.52
CA SER A 158 -18.39 -7.63 -6.95
C SER A 158 -19.85 -7.24 -7.22
N ASP A 159 -20.75 -7.62 -6.31
CA ASP A 159 -22.20 -7.38 -6.40
C ASP A 159 -22.66 -6.38 -5.32
N ASP A 160 -21.74 -5.63 -4.71
CA ASP A 160 -22.10 -4.61 -3.72
C ASP A 160 -22.84 -3.45 -4.37
N VAL A 161 -24.15 -3.37 -4.12
CA VAL A 161 -25.03 -2.30 -4.57
C VAL A 161 -25.22 -1.19 -3.55
N ARG A 162 -24.64 -1.32 -2.35
CA ARG A 162 -24.76 -0.31 -1.28
C ARG A 162 -23.78 0.84 -1.46
N THR A 163 -22.66 0.58 -2.13
CA THR A 163 -21.70 1.60 -2.54
C THR A 163 -21.79 1.76 -4.05
N SER A 164 -21.74 3.00 -4.54
CA SER A 164 -21.77 3.26 -5.98
C SER A 164 -20.65 2.49 -6.71
N PRO A 165 -20.96 1.72 -7.78
CA PRO A 165 -19.94 1.04 -8.57
C PRO A 165 -18.86 1.98 -9.11
N GLU A 166 -19.23 3.22 -9.42
CA GLU A 166 -18.30 4.25 -9.87
C GLU A 166 -17.31 4.65 -8.75
N LEU A 167 -17.79 4.81 -7.52
CA LEU A 167 -16.92 5.12 -6.37
C LEU A 167 -16.01 3.95 -6.01
N LEU A 168 -16.50 2.71 -6.12
CA LEU A 168 -15.68 1.49 -5.95
C LEU A 168 -14.60 1.40 -7.03
N ALA A 169 -14.93 1.72 -8.29
CA ALA A 169 -13.96 1.76 -9.39
C ALA A 169 -12.90 2.85 -9.19
N ARG A 170 -13.31 4.09 -8.83
CA ARG A 170 -12.40 5.19 -8.50
C ARG A 170 -11.48 4.87 -7.32
N THR A 171 -12.01 4.21 -6.30
CA THR A 171 -11.22 3.77 -5.13
C THR A 171 -10.14 2.78 -5.53
N TRP A 172 -10.51 1.77 -6.31
CA TRP A 172 -9.58 0.76 -6.80
C TRP A 172 -8.48 1.38 -7.67
N ASP A 173 -8.87 2.19 -8.66
CA ASP A 173 -7.96 2.84 -9.59
C ASP A 173 -6.98 3.77 -8.89
N TRP A 174 -7.48 4.62 -8.00
CA TRP A 174 -6.63 5.55 -7.26
C TRP A 174 -5.65 4.82 -6.34
N LEU A 175 -6.11 3.82 -5.58
CA LEU A 175 -5.21 3.03 -4.72
C LEU A 175 -4.14 2.31 -5.55
N ALA A 176 -4.54 1.59 -6.60
CA ALA A 176 -3.63 0.76 -7.39
C ALA A 176 -2.62 1.56 -8.22
N ARG A 177 -2.98 2.75 -8.73
CA ARG A 177 -2.17 3.48 -9.72
C ARG A 177 -1.65 4.84 -9.26
N HIS A 178 -2.33 5.49 -8.33
CA HIS A 178 -2.08 6.89 -8.01
C HIS A 178 -1.62 7.11 -6.57
N SER A 179 -2.06 6.29 -5.61
CA SER A 179 -1.81 6.49 -4.19
C SER A 179 -0.34 6.30 -3.79
N GLY A 180 0.40 5.46 -4.52
CA GLY A 180 1.75 5.03 -4.17
C GLY A 180 1.84 3.99 -3.05
N ALA A 181 0.70 3.51 -2.54
CA ALA A 181 0.67 2.43 -1.56
C ALA A 181 1.08 1.07 -2.18
N PRO A 182 1.76 0.20 -1.42
CA PRO A 182 1.76 -1.24 -1.63
C PRO A 182 0.34 -1.79 -1.47
N VAL A 183 -0.34 -2.06 -2.59
CA VAL A 183 -1.75 -2.50 -2.58
C VAL A 183 -1.85 -3.99 -2.87
N TRP A 184 -2.41 -4.74 -1.91
CA TRP A 184 -3.03 -6.03 -2.17
C TRP A 184 -4.53 -5.82 -2.32
N ALA A 185 -5.10 -6.12 -3.49
CA ALA A 185 -6.53 -5.94 -3.74
C ALA A 185 -7.22 -7.14 -4.37
N GLU A 186 -8.40 -7.46 -3.86
CA GLU A 186 -9.22 -8.57 -4.31
C GLU A 186 -10.70 -8.23 -4.44
N ARG A 187 -11.40 -9.03 -5.26
CA ARG A 187 -12.84 -8.95 -5.46
C ARG A 187 -13.44 -10.33 -5.25
N GLU A 188 -14.47 -10.39 -4.43
CA GLU A 188 -15.21 -11.63 -4.16
C GLU A 188 -16.70 -11.45 -4.49
N PRO A 189 -17.39 -12.52 -4.92
CA PRO A 189 -18.83 -12.49 -5.13
C PRO A 189 -19.61 -12.05 -3.89
N GLY A 190 -20.75 -11.42 -4.12
CA GLY A 190 -21.59 -10.86 -3.08
C GLY A 190 -21.23 -9.43 -2.73
N GLY A 191 -21.81 -8.94 -1.63
CA GLY A 191 -21.74 -7.53 -1.27
C GLY A 191 -22.50 -7.18 -0.01
N ASP A 192 -23.47 -7.98 0.43
CA ASP A 192 -24.18 -7.75 1.70
C ASP A 192 -23.37 -8.13 2.94
N GLN A 193 -22.62 -9.24 2.87
CA GLN A 193 -21.76 -9.77 3.92
C GLN A 193 -20.33 -9.96 3.40
N LEU A 194 -19.34 -9.91 4.30
CA LEU A 194 -17.96 -10.22 3.96
C LEU A 194 -17.84 -11.68 3.54
N ALA A 195 -17.20 -11.92 2.40
CA ALA A 195 -16.87 -13.27 1.98
C ALA A 195 -15.85 -13.90 2.94
N GLY A 196 -16.03 -15.19 3.27
CA GLY A 196 -15.13 -15.87 4.21
C GLY A 196 -13.67 -15.89 3.75
N LYS A 197 -13.43 -15.92 2.43
CA LYS A 197 -12.09 -15.77 1.86
C LYS A 197 -11.46 -14.40 2.20
N VAL A 198 -12.20 -13.31 2.02
CA VAL A 198 -11.73 -11.95 2.40
C VAL A 198 -11.34 -11.89 3.87
N VAL A 199 -12.12 -12.52 4.75
CA VAL A 199 -11.82 -12.55 6.18
C VAL A 199 -10.52 -13.32 6.48
N GLY A 200 -10.30 -14.46 5.82
CA GLY A 200 -9.06 -15.23 5.96
C GLY A 200 -7.83 -14.53 5.38
N ASP A 201 -7.97 -13.91 4.22
CA ASP A 201 -6.90 -13.18 3.55
C ASP A 201 -6.54 -11.89 4.32
N LEU A 202 -7.53 -11.19 4.87
CA LEU A 202 -7.34 -10.09 5.82
C LEU A 202 -6.55 -10.52 7.05
N GLY A 203 -6.94 -11.64 7.69
CA GLY A 203 -6.24 -12.15 8.87
C GLY A 203 -4.78 -12.48 8.58
N THR A 204 -4.52 -13.07 7.41
CA THR A 204 -3.17 -13.36 6.92
C THR A 204 -2.37 -12.07 6.69
N TRP A 205 -2.91 -11.13 5.92
CA TRP A 205 -2.25 -9.87 5.62
C TRP A 205 -1.95 -9.03 6.87
N LEU A 206 -2.89 -8.96 7.81
CA LEU A 206 -2.68 -8.29 9.10
C LEU A 206 -1.58 -8.99 9.91
N GLY A 207 -1.59 -10.32 9.95
CA GLY A 207 -0.54 -11.10 10.62
C GLY A 207 0.84 -10.79 10.05
N ASP A 208 0.99 -10.86 8.73
CA ASP A 208 2.25 -10.57 8.05
C ASP A 208 2.72 -9.13 8.31
N ARG A 209 1.82 -8.14 8.24
CA ARG A 209 2.18 -6.74 8.49
C ARG A 209 2.60 -6.53 9.94
N LEU A 210 1.92 -7.13 10.90
CA LEU A 210 2.27 -7.04 12.32
C LEU A 210 3.64 -7.69 12.59
N ASP A 211 3.90 -8.85 12.00
CA ASP A 211 5.20 -9.53 12.08
C ASP A 211 6.31 -8.68 11.44
N TRP A 212 6.02 -8.05 10.30
CA TRP A 212 6.95 -7.12 9.66
C TRP A 212 7.30 -5.94 10.58
N VAL A 213 6.29 -5.27 11.13
CA VAL A 213 6.48 -4.11 12.02
C VAL A 213 7.27 -4.52 13.26
N HIS A 214 7.01 -5.70 13.81
CA HIS A 214 7.75 -6.21 14.94
C HIS A 214 9.24 -6.45 14.61
N ALA A 215 9.54 -6.99 13.43
CA ALA A 215 10.89 -7.36 13.02
C ALA A 215 11.72 -6.19 12.48
N HIS A 216 11.08 -5.23 11.79
CA HIS A 216 11.77 -4.18 11.02
C HIS A 216 11.39 -2.75 11.45
N GLY A 217 10.35 -2.58 12.27
CA GLY A 217 9.76 -1.28 12.55
C GLY A 217 8.82 -0.80 11.43
N GLU A 218 8.44 0.48 11.52
CA GLU A 218 7.61 1.12 10.50
C GLU A 218 8.38 1.37 9.20
N ASN A 219 7.63 1.50 8.10
CA ASN A 219 8.24 1.84 6.81
C ASN A 219 8.72 3.31 6.85
N PRO A 220 9.85 3.64 6.22
CA PRO A 220 10.29 5.02 6.11
C PRO A 220 9.24 5.91 5.45
N LEU A 221 9.15 7.17 5.86
CA LEU A 221 8.25 8.14 5.24
C LEU A 221 8.90 8.79 4.01
N ALA A 222 8.06 9.18 3.06
CA ALA A 222 8.46 9.97 1.89
C ALA A 222 8.39 11.49 2.18
N ASP A 223 8.98 11.95 3.28
CA ASP A 223 8.88 13.34 3.76
C ASP A 223 10.19 14.16 3.62
N GLY A 224 11.20 13.61 2.94
CA GLY A 224 12.48 14.26 2.66
C GLY A 224 12.56 15.04 1.34
N ASP A 225 13.73 15.63 1.09
CA ASP A 225 14.07 16.25 -0.19
C ASP A 225 14.09 15.21 -1.33
N GLU A 226 13.91 15.67 -2.58
CA GLU A 226 14.04 14.81 -3.76
C GLU A 226 15.41 14.09 -3.75
N PRO A 227 15.43 12.75 -3.78
CA PRO A 227 16.67 12.00 -3.64
C PRO A 227 17.56 12.11 -4.89
N ALA A 228 18.86 11.92 -4.71
CA ALA A 228 19.82 11.92 -5.80
C ALA A 228 19.83 10.58 -6.55
N TRP A 229 19.87 10.64 -7.88
CA TRP A 229 19.96 9.47 -8.75
C TRP A 229 21.30 9.45 -9.51
N PRO A 230 22.42 9.03 -8.88
CA PRO A 230 23.75 9.07 -9.49
C PRO A 230 23.89 8.20 -10.74
N THR A 231 22.97 7.24 -10.93
CA THR A 231 22.91 6.35 -12.09
C THR A 231 22.14 6.94 -13.27
N LEU A 232 21.54 8.12 -13.12
CA LEU A 232 20.79 8.81 -14.16
C LEU A 232 21.51 10.07 -14.66
N PRO A 233 21.35 10.43 -15.94
CA PRO A 233 21.87 11.67 -16.48
C PRO A 233 21.39 12.90 -15.68
N GLY A 234 22.34 13.68 -15.16
CA GLY A 234 22.05 14.88 -14.36
C GLY A 234 21.71 14.60 -12.89
N GLY A 235 21.84 13.36 -12.43
CA GLY A 235 21.72 13.03 -11.00
C GLY A 235 20.29 13.05 -10.44
N ARG A 236 19.26 13.07 -11.30
CA ARG A 236 17.84 13.18 -10.90
C ARG A 236 16.94 12.35 -11.82
N LEU A 237 15.89 11.77 -11.27
CA LEU A 237 14.83 11.12 -12.03
C LEU A 237 13.79 12.16 -12.49
N ARG A 238 13.48 12.21 -13.78
CA ARG A 238 12.41 13.08 -14.31
C ARG A 238 11.07 12.36 -14.29
N PRO A 239 9.92 13.06 -14.21
CA PRO A 239 8.61 12.43 -14.34
C PRO A 239 8.46 11.64 -15.65
N ARG A 240 7.86 10.44 -15.58
CA ARG A 240 7.51 9.64 -16.74
C ARG A 240 6.37 10.29 -17.52
N ALA A 241 6.41 10.23 -18.85
CA ALA A 241 5.36 10.81 -19.68
C ALA A 241 4.08 9.96 -19.64
N GLY A 242 2.93 10.62 -19.47
CA GLY A 242 1.61 9.99 -19.48
C GLY A 242 1.17 9.44 -18.13
N GLU A 243 0.11 8.63 -18.16
CA GLU A 243 -0.47 8.00 -16.99
C GLU A 243 0.44 6.92 -16.39
N PRO A 244 0.36 6.64 -15.06
CA PRO A 244 1.00 5.47 -14.48
C PRO A 244 0.57 4.18 -15.18
N PRO A 245 1.48 3.20 -15.36
CA PRO A 245 1.11 1.90 -15.90
C PRO A 245 0.18 1.16 -14.95
N GLU A 246 -0.74 0.39 -15.52
CA GLU A 246 -1.52 -0.60 -14.80
C GLU A 246 -0.69 -1.85 -14.52
N ALA A 247 -0.85 -2.38 -13.32
CA ALA A 247 -0.35 -3.69 -12.92
C ALA A 247 -1.43 -4.45 -12.15
N THR A 248 -1.29 -5.77 -12.07
CA THR A 248 -2.14 -6.57 -11.17
C THR A 248 -1.91 -6.16 -9.71
N THR A 249 -2.95 -6.25 -8.89
CA THR A 249 -2.95 -5.85 -7.47
C THR A 249 -2.78 -7.04 -6.52
N GLY A 250 -2.20 -8.14 -7.01
CA GLY A 250 -1.90 -9.34 -6.24
C GLY A 250 -0.67 -10.03 -6.81
N VAL A 251 -0.31 -11.18 -6.25
CA VAL A 251 0.83 -11.97 -6.72
C VAL A 251 0.36 -13.20 -7.53
N PRO A 252 1.03 -13.56 -8.65
CA PRO A 252 2.15 -12.84 -9.26
C PRO A 252 1.75 -11.46 -9.82
N GLN A 253 2.61 -10.46 -9.60
CA GLN A 253 2.40 -9.10 -10.09
C GLN A 253 2.84 -8.99 -11.55
N HIS A 254 2.03 -8.34 -12.40
CA HIS A 254 2.28 -8.19 -13.84
C HIS A 254 1.95 -6.79 -14.32
N GLN A 255 2.74 -6.27 -15.27
CA GLN A 255 2.36 -5.08 -16.02
C GLN A 255 1.28 -5.43 -17.06
N THR A 256 0.12 -4.79 -16.99
CA THR A 256 -1.05 -5.10 -17.85
C THR A 256 -1.32 -4.05 -18.93
N SER A 257 -0.63 -2.92 -18.90
CA SER A 257 -0.78 -1.85 -19.88
C SER A 257 0.56 -1.21 -20.22
N GLN A 258 0.61 -0.46 -21.31
CA GLN A 258 1.80 0.27 -21.73
C GLN A 258 3.04 -0.61 -21.96
N ASN A 259 2.84 -1.88 -22.32
CA ASN A 259 3.94 -2.81 -22.59
C ASN A 259 4.79 -2.32 -23.77
N GLY A 260 6.10 -2.33 -23.56
CA GLY A 260 7.08 -1.93 -24.56
C GLY A 260 7.33 -3.02 -25.61
N PRO A 261 8.00 -2.67 -26.72
CA PRO A 261 8.36 -3.65 -27.75
C PRO A 261 9.50 -4.56 -27.27
N ALA A 262 9.50 -5.81 -27.73
CA ALA A 262 10.42 -6.85 -27.26
C ALA A 262 11.90 -6.56 -27.57
N ASP A 263 12.19 -5.85 -28.66
CA ASP A 263 13.56 -5.47 -29.04
C ASP A 263 14.19 -4.50 -28.03
N LEU A 264 13.41 -3.57 -27.48
CA LEU A 264 13.88 -2.71 -26.38
C LEU A 264 14.06 -3.48 -25.08
N ALA A 265 13.20 -4.47 -24.80
CA ALA A 265 13.35 -5.33 -23.63
C ALA A 265 14.62 -6.18 -23.70
N ASP A 266 14.96 -6.70 -24.89
CA ASP A 266 16.19 -7.45 -25.14
C ASP A 266 17.43 -6.56 -25.12
N ALA A 267 17.35 -5.34 -25.67
CA ALA A 267 18.43 -4.35 -25.58
C ALA A 267 18.71 -3.94 -24.12
N LEU A 268 17.65 -3.73 -23.33
CA LEU A 268 17.76 -3.48 -21.89
C LEU A 268 18.45 -4.66 -21.19
N TRP A 269 17.99 -5.90 -21.43
CA TRP A 269 18.58 -7.10 -20.85
C TRP A 269 20.07 -7.26 -21.20
N ALA A 270 20.44 -7.05 -22.46
CA ALA A 270 21.82 -7.13 -22.92
C ALA A 270 22.72 -6.13 -22.19
N ARG A 271 22.20 -4.95 -21.85
CA ARG A 271 22.94 -3.96 -21.05
C ARG A 271 23.05 -4.39 -19.58
N LEU A 272 21.93 -4.76 -18.96
CA LEU A 272 21.88 -5.08 -17.53
C LEU A 272 22.72 -6.32 -17.17
N SER A 273 22.74 -7.32 -18.05
CA SER A 273 23.54 -8.55 -17.85
C SER A 273 25.05 -8.34 -17.92
N THR A 274 25.51 -7.16 -18.35
CA THR A 274 26.93 -6.79 -18.41
C THR A 274 27.38 -5.87 -17.28
N LEU A 275 26.47 -5.56 -16.34
CA LEU A 275 26.85 -4.80 -15.14
C LEU A 275 27.92 -5.55 -14.35
N ASP A 276 28.78 -4.79 -13.68
CA ASP A 276 29.91 -5.32 -12.94
C ASP A 276 29.47 -6.31 -11.85
N GLY A 277 30.10 -7.49 -11.84
CA GLY A 277 29.79 -8.58 -10.91
C GLY A 277 28.44 -9.29 -11.14
N VAL A 278 27.68 -8.93 -12.18
CA VAL A 278 26.37 -9.54 -12.44
C VAL A 278 26.52 -10.88 -13.17
N SER A 279 25.77 -11.86 -12.69
CA SER A 279 25.51 -13.14 -13.35
C SER A 279 24.02 -13.26 -13.68
N THR A 280 23.67 -14.15 -14.61
CA THR A 280 22.28 -14.34 -15.06
C THR A 280 21.85 -15.79 -14.99
N GLY A 281 20.57 -16.01 -14.72
CA GLY A 281 19.96 -17.34 -14.68
C GLY A 281 18.43 -17.27 -14.64
N PRO A 282 17.74 -18.41 -14.54
CA PRO A 282 16.31 -18.41 -14.22
C PRO A 282 16.10 -17.93 -12.77
N THR A 283 15.07 -17.14 -12.53
CA THR A 283 14.63 -16.83 -11.15
C THR A 283 13.88 -18.02 -10.54
N LYS A 284 13.81 -18.07 -9.20
CA LYS A 284 12.98 -19.02 -8.45
C LYS A 284 11.59 -18.49 -8.09
N VAL A 285 11.32 -17.22 -8.37
CA VAL A 285 10.03 -16.57 -8.09
C VAL A 285 9.44 -15.94 -9.35
N GLY A 286 8.17 -15.51 -9.28
CA GLY A 286 7.50 -14.91 -10.43
C GLY A 286 7.10 -15.95 -11.49
N VAL A 287 7.06 -15.52 -12.75
CA VAL A 287 6.47 -16.31 -13.83
C VAL A 287 7.53 -17.09 -14.61
N GLU A 288 7.15 -18.27 -15.11
CA GLU A 288 8.01 -19.10 -15.95
C GLU A 288 8.62 -18.31 -17.11
N GLY A 289 9.93 -18.43 -17.30
CA GLY A 289 10.68 -17.67 -18.30
C GLY A 289 11.24 -16.33 -17.81
N THR A 290 10.97 -15.96 -16.55
CA THR A 290 11.59 -14.78 -15.91
C THR A 290 13.10 -14.99 -15.74
N ARG A 291 13.87 -13.95 -16.06
CA ARG A 291 15.33 -13.99 -16.06
C ARG A 291 15.87 -13.13 -14.91
N ALA A 292 16.72 -13.71 -14.07
CA ALA A 292 17.31 -13.08 -12.90
C ALA A 292 18.65 -12.40 -13.19
N LEU A 293 18.88 -11.26 -12.55
CA LEU A 293 20.17 -10.59 -12.40
C LEU A 293 20.65 -10.81 -10.97
N MET A 294 21.79 -11.47 -10.81
CA MET A 294 22.30 -11.91 -9.51
C MET A 294 23.71 -11.37 -9.25
N LEU A 295 24.00 -11.10 -7.99
CA LEU A 295 25.34 -10.83 -7.47
C LEU A 295 25.82 -12.01 -6.64
N ASP A 296 27.14 -12.17 -6.52
CA ASP A 296 27.70 -13.09 -5.52
C ASP A 296 27.40 -12.54 -4.12
N ARG A 297 26.49 -13.20 -3.40
CA ARG A 297 26.06 -12.78 -2.08
C ARG A 297 27.21 -12.76 -1.07
N ALA A 298 28.22 -13.61 -1.23
CA ALA A 298 29.41 -13.63 -0.38
C ALA A 298 30.34 -12.41 -0.62
N ALA A 299 30.22 -11.76 -1.78
CA ALA A 299 30.98 -10.57 -2.13
C ALA A 299 30.24 -9.25 -1.81
N SER A 300 28.96 -9.30 -1.47
CA SER A 300 28.15 -8.12 -1.14
C SER A 300 28.03 -7.89 0.37
N THR A 301 28.19 -6.65 0.80
CA THR A 301 27.91 -6.18 2.17
C THR A 301 26.51 -5.62 2.35
N ALA A 302 25.70 -5.61 1.30
CA ALA A 302 24.34 -5.06 1.37
C ALA A 302 23.46 -5.91 2.31
N PRO A 303 22.48 -5.30 2.98
CA PRO A 303 21.45 -6.01 3.73
C PRO A 303 20.56 -6.86 2.80
N ASP A 304 19.82 -7.81 3.39
CA ASP A 304 18.94 -8.71 2.63
C ASP A 304 17.79 -7.97 1.95
N ASP A 305 17.34 -6.86 2.53
CA ASP A 305 16.31 -6.00 1.95
C ASP A 305 16.77 -5.21 0.71
N ALA A 306 18.02 -5.40 0.25
CA ALA A 306 18.51 -4.93 -1.04
C ALA A 306 18.30 -5.94 -2.19
N PHE A 307 17.76 -7.12 -1.89
CA PHE A 307 17.60 -8.22 -2.85
C PHE A 307 16.12 -8.61 -3.00
N VAL A 308 15.78 -9.13 -4.17
CA VAL A 308 14.49 -9.80 -4.45
C VAL A 308 14.49 -11.19 -3.84
N LEU A 309 15.59 -11.94 -4.03
CA LEU A 309 15.86 -13.22 -3.35
C LEU A 309 17.26 -13.16 -2.72
N PRO A 310 17.36 -12.86 -1.41
CA PRO A 310 18.64 -12.66 -0.74
C PRO A 310 19.56 -13.88 -0.80
N ASP A 311 19.02 -15.08 -0.60
CA ASP A 311 19.78 -16.35 -0.60
C ASP A 311 20.39 -16.67 -1.97
N ASP A 312 19.81 -16.15 -3.05
CA ASP A 312 20.27 -16.33 -4.42
C ASP A 312 21.10 -15.14 -4.93
N GLY A 313 21.20 -14.07 -4.14
CA GLY A 313 21.81 -12.80 -4.56
C GLY A 313 21.05 -12.12 -5.71
N GLU A 314 19.79 -12.47 -5.95
CA GLU A 314 18.96 -11.87 -7.00
C GLU A 314 18.54 -10.47 -6.56
N PHE A 315 19.04 -9.42 -7.22
CA PHE A 315 18.67 -8.04 -6.91
C PHE A 315 17.60 -7.47 -7.85
N ALA A 316 17.40 -8.13 -8.98
CA ALA A 316 16.40 -7.79 -9.96
C ALA A 316 16.07 -8.99 -10.86
N HIS A 317 14.87 -9.02 -11.42
CA HIS A 317 14.55 -9.93 -12.51
C HIS A 317 13.65 -9.27 -13.54
N GLN A 318 13.68 -9.77 -14.77
CA GLN A 318 12.85 -9.30 -15.87
C GLN A 318 11.86 -10.38 -16.31
N HIS A 319 10.58 -10.01 -16.40
CA HIS A 319 9.52 -10.87 -16.87
C HIS A 319 9.63 -11.17 -18.38
N PRO A 320 9.12 -12.32 -18.83
CA PRO A 320 9.06 -12.64 -20.25
C PRO A 320 8.01 -11.77 -20.98
N ALA A 321 7.91 -11.96 -22.30
CA ALA A 321 6.83 -11.39 -23.09
C ALA A 321 5.45 -11.86 -22.58
N PRO A 322 4.39 -11.05 -22.74
CA PRO A 322 4.38 -9.68 -23.29
C PRO A 322 4.67 -8.59 -22.24
N ASP A 323 4.95 -8.98 -21.00
CA ASP A 323 5.06 -8.10 -19.84
C ASP A 323 6.31 -7.19 -19.93
N HIS A 324 7.48 -7.82 -19.99
CA HIS A 324 8.81 -7.17 -20.06
C HIS A 324 9.17 -6.22 -18.90
N SER A 325 8.31 -6.07 -17.90
CA SER A 325 8.62 -5.33 -16.67
C SER A 325 9.70 -6.04 -15.85
N LEU A 326 10.22 -5.32 -14.86
CA LEU A 326 11.21 -5.82 -13.93
C LEU A 326 10.72 -5.67 -12.49
N HIS A 327 11.00 -6.66 -11.65
CA HIS A 327 11.06 -6.41 -10.22
C HIS A 327 12.48 -6.03 -9.84
N VAL A 328 12.60 -5.00 -9.02
CA VAL A 328 13.87 -4.52 -8.46
C VAL A 328 13.66 -4.16 -7.00
N THR A 329 14.75 -4.17 -6.23
CA THR A 329 14.76 -3.65 -4.87
C THR A 329 15.64 -2.41 -4.79
N LEU A 330 15.02 -1.27 -4.49
CA LEU A 330 15.69 0.03 -4.34
C LEU A 330 15.77 0.42 -2.87
N PRO A 331 16.66 1.37 -2.49
CA PRO A 331 16.46 2.15 -1.28
C PRO A 331 15.04 2.77 -1.27
N ALA A 332 14.39 2.79 -0.11
CA ALA A 332 12.97 3.16 0.01
C ALA A 332 12.67 4.56 -0.57
N GLU A 333 13.55 5.52 -0.33
CA GLU A 333 13.45 6.89 -0.84
C GLU A 333 13.49 6.95 -2.38
N LEU A 334 14.33 6.12 -3.03
CA LEU A 334 14.38 6.03 -4.49
C LEU A 334 13.15 5.31 -5.04
N ALA A 335 12.67 4.26 -4.36
CA ALA A 335 11.43 3.59 -4.72
C ALA A 335 10.25 4.57 -4.69
N TYR A 336 10.10 5.35 -3.62
CA TYR A 336 9.00 6.29 -3.46
C TYR A 336 9.07 7.43 -4.48
N ASP A 337 10.26 7.96 -4.77
CA ASP A 337 10.46 8.95 -5.83
C ASP A 337 10.09 8.39 -7.22
N ALA A 338 10.50 7.15 -7.52
CA ALA A 338 10.14 6.48 -8.77
C ALA A 338 8.63 6.27 -8.91
N VAL A 339 7.94 5.86 -7.84
CA VAL A 339 6.48 5.70 -7.79
C VAL A 339 5.77 7.05 -7.98
N GLY A 340 6.21 8.08 -7.26
CA GLY A 340 5.73 9.46 -7.38
C GLY A 340 5.88 10.04 -8.78
N LYS A 341 6.94 9.65 -9.50
CA LYS A 341 7.22 10.08 -10.87
C LYS A 341 6.68 9.15 -11.95
N GLY A 342 6.02 8.05 -11.57
CA GLY A 342 5.37 7.11 -12.49
C GLY A 342 6.29 6.14 -13.21
N TRP A 343 7.50 5.95 -12.69
CA TRP A 343 8.46 4.95 -13.15
C TRP A 343 8.37 3.63 -12.43
N ALA A 344 7.56 3.52 -11.38
CA ALA A 344 7.43 2.29 -10.61
C ALA A 344 6.01 2.13 -10.05
N VAL A 345 5.66 0.87 -9.80
CA VAL A 345 4.48 0.45 -9.04
C VAL A 345 4.98 -0.33 -7.82
N PRO A 346 4.56 0.00 -6.59
CA PRO A 346 4.95 -0.78 -5.42
C PRO A 346 4.56 -2.26 -5.56
N HIS A 347 5.41 -3.16 -5.08
CA HIS A 347 5.05 -4.57 -5.01
C HIS A 347 3.94 -4.78 -3.96
N PRO A 348 2.90 -5.62 -4.16
CA PRO A 348 1.79 -5.78 -3.22
C PRO A 348 2.20 -6.25 -1.81
N LEU A 349 3.38 -6.88 -1.70
CA LEU A 349 3.95 -7.36 -0.44
C LEU A 349 5.01 -6.40 0.16
N ALA A 350 5.29 -5.26 -0.48
CA ALA A 350 6.31 -4.32 -0.03
C ALA A 350 5.94 -3.74 1.35
N GLY A 351 6.85 -3.86 2.31
CA GLY A 351 6.60 -3.51 3.71
C GLY A 351 5.58 -4.43 4.40
N VAL A 352 5.33 -5.63 3.87
CA VAL A 352 4.47 -6.63 4.50
C VAL A 352 5.21 -7.95 4.62
N ARG A 353 5.84 -8.41 3.54
CA ARG A 353 6.71 -9.60 3.54
C ARG A 353 8.06 -9.37 2.86
N VAL A 354 8.17 -8.32 2.05
CA VAL A 354 9.39 -7.98 1.31
C VAL A 354 9.75 -6.51 1.56
N SER A 355 10.96 -6.12 1.17
CA SER A 355 11.49 -4.76 1.31
C SER A 355 10.46 -3.69 0.88
N PRO A 356 10.29 -2.59 1.64
CA PRO A 356 9.42 -1.47 1.26
C PRO A 356 9.87 -0.81 -0.05
N GLY A 357 11.13 -0.99 -0.44
CA GLY A 357 11.69 -0.53 -1.70
C GLY A 357 11.55 -1.51 -2.87
N MET A 358 10.88 -2.65 -2.67
CA MET A 358 10.61 -3.59 -3.76
C MET A 358 9.47 -3.07 -4.65
N VAL A 359 9.78 -2.88 -5.93
CA VAL A 359 8.86 -2.29 -6.91
C VAL A 359 8.91 -3.02 -8.25
N LEU A 360 7.81 -2.92 -8.99
CA LEU A 360 7.74 -3.24 -10.41
C LEU A 360 8.09 -1.97 -11.22
N VAL A 361 9.10 -2.07 -12.08
CA VAL A 361 9.48 -1.04 -13.06
C VAL A 361 8.97 -1.49 -14.44
N PRO A 362 8.13 -0.68 -15.11
CA PRO A 362 7.55 -1.08 -16.39
C PRO A 362 8.64 -1.22 -17.46
N GLY A 363 8.41 -2.13 -18.42
CA GLY A 363 9.28 -2.26 -19.59
C GLY A 363 9.33 -0.95 -20.41
N PRO A 364 10.49 -0.60 -21.01
CA PRO A 364 10.65 0.66 -21.72
C PRO A 364 9.83 0.70 -23.02
N ARG A 365 9.09 1.79 -23.23
CA ARG A 365 8.28 1.99 -24.47
C ARG A 365 9.08 2.54 -25.64
N ASP A 366 10.16 3.27 -25.35
CA ASP A 366 11.03 3.91 -26.32
C ASP A 366 12.48 3.94 -25.82
N ALA A 367 13.39 4.44 -26.66
CA ALA A 367 14.81 4.50 -26.36
C ALA A 367 15.15 5.42 -25.16
N ALA A 368 14.36 6.47 -24.90
CA ALA A 368 14.59 7.35 -23.75
C ALA A 368 14.14 6.70 -22.44
N GLU A 369 13.03 5.95 -22.47
CA GLU A 369 12.63 5.11 -21.34
C GLU A 369 13.64 4.01 -21.07
N LEU A 370 14.25 3.41 -22.10
CA LEU A 370 15.30 2.40 -21.93
C LEU A 370 16.46 2.93 -21.10
N GLU A 371 16.94 4.15 -21.37
CA GLU A 371 18.01 4.77 -20.58
C GLU A 371 17.60 5.00 -19.13
N THR A 372 16.35 5.42 -18.91
CA THR A 372 15.83 5.70 -17.56
C THR A 372 15.64 4.41 -16.76
N VAL A 373 15.02 3.39 -17.36
CA VAL A 373 14.83 2.07 -16.73
C VAL A 373 16.18 1.42 -16.44
N ALA A 374 17.15 1.50 -17.36
CA ALA A 374 18.50 1.01 -17.11
C ALA A 374 19.17 1.72 -15.93
N GLY A 375 18.99 3.04 -15.80
CA GLY A 375 19.50 3.80 -14.66
C GLY A 375 18.82 3.46 -13.34
N ILE A 376 17.51 3.17 -13.34
CA ILE A 376 16.79 2.70 -12.14
C ILE A 376 17.33 1.33 -11.70
N VAL A 377 17.46 0.38 -12.62
CA VAL A 377 18.01 -0.95 -12.29
C VAL A 377 19.47 -0.85 -11.86
N ALA A 378 20.25 0.06 -12.44
CA ALA A 378 21.61 0.32 -11.97
C ALA A 378 21.65 0.89 -10.54
N ALA A 379 20.62 1.63 -10.10
CA ALA A 379 20.53 2.07 -8.69
C ALA A 379 20.27 0.89 -7.76
N ALA A 380 19.39 -0.04 -8.14
CA ALA A 380 19.16 -1.30 -7.42
C ALA A 380 20.45 -2.15 -7.36
N HIS A 381 21.18 -2.24 -8.48
CA HIS A 381 22.49 -2.92 -8.52
C HIS A 381 23.51 -2.31 -7.55
N ARG A 382 23.61 -0.98 -7.49
CA ARG A 382 24.51 -0.28 -6.54
C ARG A 382 24.12 -0.57 -5.10
N HIS A 383 22.84 -0.49 -4.78
CA HIS A 383 22.30 -0.81 -3.48
C HIS A 383 22.64 -2.24 -3.06
N ALA A 384 22.34 -3.22 -3.91
CA ALA A 384 22.64 -4.63 -3.69
C ALA A 384 24.15 -4.95 -3.69
N SER A 385 24.98 -4.12 -4.33
CA SER A 385 26.44 -4.25 -4.31
C SER A 385 27.09 -3.65 -3.05
N GLY A 386 26.32 -2.93 -2.21
CA GLY A 386 26.86 -2.18 -1.07
C GLY A 386 27.69 -0.96 -1.46
N ARG A 387 27.49 -0.40 -2.66
CA ARG A 387 28.20 0.79 -3.14
C ARG A 387 27.35 2.03 -2.87
N GLU A 388 27.90 2.99 -2.11
CA GLU A 388 27.32 4.34 -1.94
C GLU A 388 27.18 5.04 -3.28
#